data_AF-A0A2S0JFU1-F1
#
_entry.id   AF-A0A2S0JFU1-F1
#
_cell.length_a   1.000
_cell.length_b   1.000
_cell.length_c   1.000
_cell.angle_alpha   90.00
_cell.angle_beta   90.00
_cell.angle_gamma   90.00
#
_symmetry.space_group_name_H-M   'P 1'
#
loop_
_entity.id
_entity.type
_entity.pdbx_description
1 polymer ?
#
loop_
_entity_poly.entity_id
_entity_poly.type
_entity_poly.pdbx_seq_one_letter_code
_entity_poly.pdbx_strand_id
1 'polypeptide(L)'
;MIQIKLIRFVFFVVFVVFAVGSINLSIKEDERNYDWRNNPDGTVTVIHYNGDTNAFSIPDELNGKKVAKISANIFTKRYMDRFSMITNVEGERSK
;
A
#
# COMPACT_ATOMS: atom_id res chain seq x y z
N MET A 1 -9.53 -15.35 46.92
CA MET A 1 -8.10 -15.05 46.60
C MET A 1 -7.70 -15.46 45.19
N ILE A 2 -8.15 -16.62 44.66
CA ILE A 2 -7.84 -17.12 43.30
C ILE A 2 -8.62 -16.39 42.20
N GLN A 3 -9.92 -16.13 42.41
CA GLN A 3 -10.78 -15.47 41.42
C GLN A 3 -10.27 -14.07 40.99
N ILE A 4 -9.81 -13.27 41.96
CA ILE A 4 -9.25 -11.94 41.70
C ILE A 4 -7.89 -12.01 40.97
N LYS A 5 -7.06 -13.04 41.22
CA LYS A 5 -5.80 -13.25 40.50
C LYS A 5 -6.04 -13.69 39.06
N LEU A 6 -7.03 -14.55 38.85
CA LEU A 6 -7.44 -15.01 37.53
C LEU A 6 -8.02 -13.86 36.68
N ILE A 7 -8.89 -13.04 37.25
CA ILE A 7 -9.46 -11.86 36.57
C ILE A 7 -8.34 -10.88 36.16
N ARG A 8 -7.38 -10.60 37.04
CA ARG A 8 -6.24 -9.72 36.72
C ARG A 8 -5.33 -10.30 35.63
N PHE A 9 -5.13 -11.61 35.64
CA PHE A 9 -4.36 -12.30 34.61
C PHE A 9 -5.08 -12.23 33.26
N VAL A 10 -6.39 -12.47 33.22
CA VAL A 10 -7.20 -12.36 31.99
C VAL A 10 -7.18 -10.92 31.45
N PHE A 11 -7.35 -9.91 32.31
CA PHE A 11 -7.24 -8.51 31.88
C PHE A 11 -5.84 -8.16 31.37
N PHE A 12 -4.78 -8.68 31.99
CA PHE A 12 -3.41 -8.48 31.53
C PHE A 12 -3.18 -9.13 30.16
N VAL A 13 -3.67 -10.34 29.94
CA VAL A 13 -3.57 -11.03 28.64
C VAL A 13 -4.38 -10.29 27.57
N VAL A 14 -5.59 -9.83 27.87
CA VAL A 14 -6.41 -9.03 26.93
C VAL A 14 -5.75 -7.70 26.61
N PHE A 15 -5.18 -7.01 27.60
CA PHE A 15 -4.43 -5.76 27.40
C PHE A 15 -3.19 -5.98 26.53
N VAL A 16 -2.45 -7.07 26.75
CA VAL A 16 -1.29 -7.44 25.93
C VAL A 16 -1.73 -7.80 24.51
N VAL A 17 -2.82 -8.55 24.32
CA VAL A 17 -3.33 -8.89 22.99
C VAL A 17 -3.86 -7.65 22.25
N PHE A 18 -4.54 -6.73 22.95
CA PHE A 18 -5.00 -5.47 22.35
C PHE A 18 -3.82 -4.56 21.98
N ALA A 19 -2.85 -4.43 22.88
CA ALA A 19 -1.61 -3.69 22.62
C ALA A 19 -0.83 -4.31 21.44
N VAL A 20 -0.67 -5.64 21.38
CA VAL A 20 0.02 -6.38 20.31
C VAL A 20 -0.76 -6.36 18.99
N GLY A 21 -2.08 -6.42 19.04
CA GLY A 21 -2.96 -6.30 17.88
C GLY A 21 -2.90 -4.90 17.25
N SER A 22 -2.81 -3.85 18.07
CA SER A 22 -2.63 -2.47 17.58
C SER A 22 -1.27 -2.22 16.91
N ILE A 23 -0.22 -3.00 17.21
CA ILE A 23 1.12 -2.78 16.63
C ILE A 23 1.23 -3.23 15.17
N ASN A 24 0.27 -3.99 14.65
CA ASN A 24 0.32 -4.52 13.28
C ASN A 24 -0.55 -3.74 12.27
N LEU A 25 -1.29 -2.72 12.71
CA LEU A 25 -2.24 -1.99 11.86
C LEU A 25 -1.69 -0.64 11.42
N SER A 26 -0.45 -0.65 10.92
CA SER A 26 0.10 0.46 10.15
C SER A 26 0.76 -0.07 8.88
N ILE A 27 0.09 -0.98 8.16
CA ILE A 27 0.30 -1.03 6.72
C ILE A 27 -0.20 0.31 6.21
N LYS A 28 0.73 1.27 6.06
CA LYS A 28 0.49 2.58 5.45
C LYS A 28 -0.39 2.33 4.23
N GLU A 29 -1.64 2.80 4.24
CA GLU A 29 -2.58 2.53 3.15
C GLU A 29 -1.99 2.91 1.78
N ASP A 30 -1.07 3.87 1.78
CA ASP A 30 -0.28 4.32 0.64
C ASP A 30 0.54 3.21 -0.01
N GLU A 31 1.10 2.23 0.74
CA GLU A 31 1.92 1.16 0.14
C GLU A 31 1.12 0.26 -0.81
N ARG A 32 -0.19 0.07 -0.56
CA ARG A 32 -1.06 -0.73 -1.43
C ARG A 32 -1.26 -0.09 -2.80
N ASN A 33 -1.02 1.21 -2.91
CA ASN A 33 -1.10 1.92 -4.17
C ASN A 33 0.19 1.78 -5.00
N TYR A 34 1.23 1.10 -4.49
CA TYR A 34 2.48 0.91 -5.23
C TYR A 34 2.70 -0.54 -5.62
N ASP A 35 2.96 -0.77 -6.90
CA ASP A 35 3.61 -1.99 -7.35
C ASP A 35 5.12 -1.79 -7.23
N TRP A 36 5.82 -2.73 -6.58
CA TRP A 36 7.25 -2.63 -6.34
C TRP A 36 7.95 -3.98 -6.44
N ARG A 37 9.28 -3.95 -6.58
CA ARG A 37 10.14 -5.14 -6.65
C ARG A 37 11.37 -4.99 -5.76
N ASN A 38 11.78 -6.09 -5.14
CA ASN A 38 13.03 -6.19 -4.39
C ASN A 38 14.26 -6.10 -5.31
N ASN A 39 15.25 -5.35 -4.89
CA ASN A 39 16.58 -5.33 -5.49
C ASN A 39 17.51 -6.32 -4.75
N PRO A 40 18.57 -6.82 -5.41
CA PRO A 40 19.55 -7.71 -4.77
C PRO A 40 20.32 -7.06 -3.60
N ASP A 41 20.38 -5.73 -3.56
CA ASP A 41 21.06 -4.93 -2.54
C ASP A 41 20.23 -4.67 -1.28
N GLY A 42 19.02 -5.26 -1.20
CA GLY A 42 18.11 -5.09 -0.06
C GLY A 42 17.19 -3.86 -0.15
N THR A 43 17.31 -3.04 -1.19
CA THR A 43 16.40 -1.91 -1.46
C THR A 43 15.20 -2.34 -2.32
N VAL A 44 14.28 -1.42 -2.59
CA VAL A 44 13.15 -1.66 -3.51
C VAL A 44 13.12 -0.66 -4.67
N THR A 45 12.56 -1.13 -5.78
CA THR A 45 12.26 -0.33 -6.98
C THR A 45 10.75 -0.20 -7.13
N VAL A 46 10.25 1.03 -7.22
CA VAL A 46 8.84 1.31 -7.51
C VAL A 46 8.58 1.11 -9.00
N ILE A 47 7.61 0.27 -9.34
CA ILE A 47 7.22 -0.06 -10.72
C ILE A 47 6.03 0.79 -11.15
N HIS A 48 4.98 0.87 -10.33
CA HIS A 48 3.74 1.56 -10.67
C HIS A 48 3.10 2.25 -9.48
N TYR A 49 2.32 3.31 -9.73
CA TYR A 49 1.41 3.91 -8.75
C TYR A 49 -0.04 3.75 -9.24
N ASN A 50 -0.81 2.96 -8.52
CA ASN A 50 -2.20 2.60 -8.80
C ASN A 50 -3.21 3.48 -8.02
N GLY A 51 -2.77 4.52 -7.32
CA GLY A 51 -3.68 5.39 -6.57
C GLY A 51 -4.50 6.34 -7.46
N ASP A 52 -5.70 6.69 -6.98
CA ASP A 52 -6.71 7.45 -7.73
C ASP A 52 -6.33 8.92 -7.98
N THR A 53 -5.35 9.46 -7.23
CA THR A 53 -4.94 10.86 -7.34
C THR A 53 -3.93 11.08 -8.46
N ASN A 54 -3.95 12.28 -9.05
CA ASN A 54 -2.93 12.71 -10.02
C ASN A 54 -1.65 13.22 -9.33
N ALA A 55 -1.72 13.50 -8.03
CA ALA A 55 -0.56 13.80 -7.19
C ALA A 55 -0.20 12.54 -6.41
N PHE A 56 1.04 12.08 -6.56
CA PHE A 56 1.60 10.96 -5.81
C PHE A 56 2.95 11.40 -5.23
N SER A 57 3.26 10.93 -4.02
CA SER A 57 4.52 11.20 -3.35
C SER A 57 5.26 9.90 -3.18
N ILE A 58 6.49 9.83 -3.66
CA ILE A 58 7.29 8.61 -3.56
C ILE A 58 7.69 8.43 -2.09
N PRO A 59 7.29 7.32 -1.44
CA PRO A 59 7.64 7.09 -0.05
C PRO A 59 9.12 6.74 0.08
N ASP A 60 9.71 7.09 1.22
CA ASP A 60 11.11 6.75 1.51
C ASP A 60 11.32 5.24 1.70
N GLU A 61 10.26 4.54 2.14
CA GLU A 61 10.26 3.10 2.41
C GLU A 61 8.96 2.45 1.95
N LEU A 62 9.07 1.23 1.41
CA LEU A 62 7.96 0.31 1.18
C LEU A 62 8.28 -1.02 1.84
N ASN A 63 7.34 -1.59 2.59
CA ASN A 63 7.51 -2.86 3.29
C ASN A 63 8.77 -2.91 4.19
N GLY A 64 9.06 -1.79 4.87
CA GLY A 64 10.24 -1.62 5.73
C GLY A 64 11.59 -1.60 4.98
N LYS A 65 11.58 -1.40 3.66
CA LYS A 65 12.80 -1.31 2.84
C LYS A 65 12.88 0.03 2.14
N LYS A 66 14.10 0.57 2.05
CA LYS A 66 14.36 1.85 1.38
C LYS A 66 14.02 1.81 -0.11
N VAL A 67 13.27 2.80 -0.58
CA VAL A 67 13.06 3.04 -2.00
C VAL A 67 14.32 3.67 -2.59
N ALA A 68 14.92 3.01 -3.57
CA ALA A 68 16.17 3.46 -4.20
C ALA A 68 16.01 3.81 -5.68
N LYS A 69 14.99 3.26 -6.34
CA LYS A 69 14.81 3.40 -7.79
C LYS A 69 13.33 3.48 -8.15
N ILE A 70 13.07 4.12 -9.28
CA ILE A 70 11.75 4.27 -9.88
C ILE A 70 11.85 3.74 -11.31
N SER A 71 10.88 2.94 -11.75
CA SER A 71 10.87 2.42 -13.11
C SER A 71 10.68 3.56 -14.11
N ALA A 72 11.47 3.55 -15.19
CA ALA A 72 11.36 4.56 -16.25
C ALA A 72 9.98 4.56 -16.93
N ASN A 73 9.25 3.45 -16.85
CA ASN A 73 7.96 3.26 -17.50
C ASN A 73 6.76 3.49 -16.58
N ILE A 74 6.98 4.03 -15.38
CA ILE A 74 5.94 4.24 -14.36
C ILE A 74 4.76 5.08 -14.88
N PHE A 75 5.01 6.01 -15.79
CA PHE A 75 4.00 6.92 -16.34
C PHE A 75 3.29 6.39 -17.59
N THR A 76 3.93 5.52 -18.37
CA THR A 76 3.46 5.14 -19.71
C THR A 76 2.15 4.37 -19.69
N LYS A 77 1.93 3.51 -18.69
CA LYS A 77 0.67 2.78 -18.53
C LYS A 77 -0.51 3.73 -18.31
N ARG A 78 -0.35 4.79 -17.51
CA ARG A 78 -1.41 5.77 -17.21
C ARG A 78 -1.81 6.60 -18.44
N TYR A 79 -0.89 6.81 -19.39
CA TYR A 79 -1.24 7.44 -20.67
C TYR A 79 -2.11 6.53 -21.53
N MET A 80 -1.84 5.22 -21.57
CA MET A 80 -2.63 4.27 -22.35
C MET A 80 -4.08 4.15 -21.87
N ASP A 81 -4.31 4.16 -20.55
CA ASP A 81 -5.66 4.13 -19.98
C ASP A 81 -6.49 5.38 -20.30
N ARG A 82 -5.85 6.56 -20.38
CA ARG A 82 -6.56 7.77 -20.83
C ARG A 82 -6.84 7.80 -22.33
N PHE A 83 -5.94 7.25 -23.14
CA PHE A 83 -6.14 7.19 -24.59
C PHE A 83 -7.25 6.20 -24.98
N SER A 84 -7.38 5.06 -24.29
CA SER A 84 -8.49 4.11 -24.53
C SER A 84 -9.87 4.70 -24.22
N MET A 85 -9.95 5.58 -23.22
CA MET A 85 -11.18 6.31 -22.89
C MET A 85 -11.60 7.26 -24.01
N ILE A 86 -10.65 7.88 -24.71
CA ILE A 86 -10.93 8.78 -25.85
C ILE A 86 -11.38 7.98 -27.08
N THR A 87 -10.82 6.79 -27.32
CA THR A 87 -11.19 5.97 -28.50
C THR A 87 -12.56 5.31 -28.37
N ASN A 88 -13.10 5.16 -27.16
CA ASN A 88 -14.43 4.58 -26.94
C ASN A 88 -15.58 5.60 -27.12
N VAL A 89 -15.31 6.90 -27.23
CA VAL A 89 -16.35 7.94 -27.41
C VAL A 89 -16.82 8.03 -28.88
N GLU A 90 -16.01 7.58 -29.84
CA GLU A 90 -16.33 7.64 -31.27
C GLU A 90 -17.33 6.53 -31.69
N GLY A 91 -17.53 5.50 -30.85
CA GLY A 91 -18.34 4.32 -31.18
C GLY A 91 -19.85 4.43 -30.90
N GLU A 92 -20.31 5.48 -30.21
CA GLU A 92 -21.71 5.59 -29.73
C GLU A 92 -22.54 6.68 -30.45
N ARG A 93 -22.05 7.20 -31.59
CA ARG A 93 -22.75 8.20 -32.41
C ARG A 93 -23.35 7.68 -33.71
N SER A 94 -23.73 6.40 -33.76
CA SER A 94 -24.51 5.88 -34.89
C SER A 94 -25.53 4.84 -34.43
N LYS A 95 -26.67 5.31 -33.91
CA LYS A 95 -27.95 4.60 -33.98
C LYS A 95 -29.03 5.59 -34.42
#